data_AF-A0A345ZPY4-F1
#
_entry.id   AF-A0A345ZPY4-F1
#
_cell.length_a   1.000
_cell.length_b   1.000
_cell.length_c   1.000
_cell.angle_alpha   90.00
_cell.angle_beta   90.00
_cell.angle_gamma   90.00
#
_symmetry.space_group_name_H-M   'P 1'
#
loop_
_entity.id
_entity.type
_entity.pdbx_description
1 polymer ?
#
loop_
_entity_poly.entity_id
_entity_poly.type
_entity_poly.pdbx_seq_one_letter_code
_entity_poly.pdbx_strand_id
1 'polypeptide(L)' 'VLDLGSGGGINVLLSARRVGPAGKVYGLDMTDDMLALARENARKAGATNVEFLKGQIESIPLPDNSVDVIISNCVINL' A
#
# COMPACT_ATOMS: atom_id res chain seq x y z
N VAL A 1 8.24 1.52 1.41
CA VAL A 1 7.14 2.11 2.23
C VAL A 1 5.97 1.13 2.28
N LEU A 2 5.28 1.02 3.42
CA LEU A 2 4.05 0.22 3.59
C LEU A 2 2.91 1.10 4.10
N ASP A 3 1.74 1.02 3.46
CA ASP A 3 0.49 1.64 3.92
C ASP A 3 -0.47 0.58 4.47
N LEU A 4 -0.84 0.72 5.75
CA LEU A 4 -1.68 -0.23 6.48
C LEU A 4 -3.15 0.15 6.38
N GLY A 5 -3.96 -0.76 5.83
CA GLY A 5 -5.37 -0.50 5.51
C GLY A 5 -5.49 0.50 4.35
N SER A 6 -4.82 0.19 3.25
CA SER A 6 -4.61 1.11 2.13
C SER A 6 -5.89 1.50 1.38
N GLY A 7 -7.00 0.77 1.57
CA GLY A 7 -8.27 1.04 0.93
C GLY A 7 -8.14 1.11 -0.59
N GLY A 8 -8.70 2.16 -1.21
CA GLY A 8 -8.57 2.43 -2.65
C GLY A 8 -7.18 2.89 -3.10
N GLY A 9 -6.17 2.90 -2.22
CA GLY A 9 -4.75 3.08 -2.56
C GLY A 9 -4.26 4.52 -2.69
N ILE A 10 -4.99 5.52 -2.20
CA ILE A 10 -4.62 6.94 -2.38
C ILE A 10 -3.26 7.29 -1.77
N ASN A 11 -2.99 6.86 -0.54
CA ASN A 11 -1.72 7.10 0.15
C ASN A 11 -0.58 6.32 -0.53
N VAL A 12 -0.86 5.10 -1.01
CA VAL A 12 0.10 4.31 -1.80
C VAL A 12 0.53 5.06 -3.06
N LEU A 13 -0.43 5.59 -3.84
CA LEU A 13 -0.14 6.30 -5.09
C LEU A 13 0.57 7.65 -4.87
N LEU A 14 0.21 8.38 -3.81
CA LEU A 14 0.94 9.60 -3.43
C LEU A 14 2.38 9.28 -3.02
N SER A 15 2.55 8.24 -2.20
CA SER A 15 3.87 7.79 -1.75
C SER A 15 4.73 7.29 -2.92
N ALA A 16 4.13 6.56 -3.87
CA ALA A 16 4.81 6.01 -5.04
C ALA A 16 5.49 7.09 -5.89
N ARG A 17 4.82 8.24 -6.04
CA ARG A 17 5.40 9.43 -6.68
C ARG A 17 6.51 10.06 -5.83
N ARG A 18 6.34 10.10 -4.51
CA ARG A 18 7.28 10.76 -3.59
C ARG A 18 8.60 10.02 -3.42
N VAL A 19 8.58 8.68 -3.43
CA VAL A 19 9.78 7.83 -3.33
C VAL A 19 10.53 7.69 -4.66
N GLY A 20 9.92 8.13 -5.77
CA GLY A 20 10.51 8.05 -7.10
C GLY A 20 10.52 6.63 -7.69
N PRO A 21 10.98 6.48 -8.94
CA PRO A 21 10.86 5.22 -9.69
C PRO A 21 11.71 4.07 -9.13
N ALA A 22 12.77 4.38 -8.38
CA ALA A 22 13.60 3.38 -7.71
C ALA A 22 13.02 2.91 -6.36
N GLY A 23 12.08 3.66 -5.79
CA GLY A 23 11.41 3.30 -4.55
C GLY A 23 10.19 2.42 -4.81
N LYS A 24 9.82 1.61 -3.82
CA LYS A 24 8.66 0.72 -3.86
C LYS A 24 7.68 1.00 -2.73
N VAL A 25 6.39 0.94 -3.04
CA VAL A 25 5.31 1.15 -2.06
C VAL A 25 4.35 -0.03 -2.06
N TYR A 26 4.09 -0.55 -0.87
CA TYR A 26 3.12 -1.61 -0.64
C TYR A 26 1.86 -1.02 -0.03
N GLY A 27 0.69 -1.44 -0.53
CA GLY A 27 -0.60 -1.25 0.14
C GLY A 27 -1.09 -2.57 0.70
N LEU A 28 -1.38 -2.63 2.00
CA LEU A 28 -2.00 -3.78 2.63
C LEU A 28 -3.48 -3.49 2.88
N ASP A 29 -4.37 -4.38 2.42
CA ASP A 29 -5.79 -4.34 2.76
C ASP A 29 -6.34 -5.76 2.91
N MET A 30 -7.37 -5.93 3.73
CA MET A 30 -7.96 -7.24 3.99
C MET A 30 -9.05 -7.64 3.00
N THR A 31 -9.66 -6.65 2.31
CA THR A 31 -10.84 -6.87 1.47
C THR A 31 -10.49 -6.95 -0.01
N ASP A 32 -11.07 -7.93 -0.72
CA ASP A 32 -10.85 -8.06 -2.17
C ASP A 32 -11.37 -6.85 -2.95
N ASP A 33 -12.47 -6.26 -2.51
CA ASP A 33 -13.08 -5.09 -3.15
C ASP A 33 -12.15 -3.86 -3.13
N MET A 34 -11.51 -3.58 -1.98
CA MET A 34 -10.55 -2.48 -1.90
C MET A 34 -9.30 -2.76 -2.72
N LEU A 35 -8.80 -3.99 -2.71
CA LEU A 35 -7.64 -4.37 -3.52
C LEU A 35 -7.93 -4.26 -5.03
N ALA A 36 -9.13 -4.65 -5.47
CA ALA A 36 -9.56 -4.49 -6.86
C ALA A 36 -9.61 -3.00 -7.25
N LEU A 37 -10.22 -2.17 -6.39
CA LEU A 37 -10.29 -0.72 -6.59
C LEU A 37 -8.89 -0.09 -6.63
N ALA A 38 -8.00 -0.47 -5.71
CA ALA A 38 -6.65 0.08 -5.60
C ALA A 38 -5.77 -0.27 -6.81
N ARG A 39 -5.86 -1.51 -7.29
CA ARG A 39 -5.17 -1.97 -8.52
C ARG A 39 -5.67 -1.22 -9.74
N GLU A 40 -6.98 -1.00 -9.87
CA GLU A 40 -7.55 -0.20 -10.96
C GLU A 40 -7.09 1.26 -10.89
N ASN A 41 -7.03 1.84 -9.69
CA ASN A 41 -6.51 3.20 -9.50
C ASN A 41 -5.02 3.29 -9.85
N ALA A 42 -4.21 2.30 -9.49
CA ALA A 42 -2.80 2.24 -9.89
C ALA A 42 -2.63 2.14 -11.40
N ARG A 43 -3.45 1.30 -12.07
CA ARG A 43 -3.46 1.18 -13.53
C ARG A 43 -3.81 2.52 -14.19
N LYS A 44 -4.86 3.21 -13.71
CA LYS A 44 -5.25 4.55 -14.20
C LYS A 44 -4.17 5.60 -13.96
N ALA A 45 -3.45 5.50 -12.84
CA ALA A 45 -2.37 6.43 -12.49
C ALA A 45 -1.03 6.11 -13.20
N GLY A 46 -0.93 4.98 -13.92
CA GLY A 46 0.33 4.53 -14.53
C GLY A 46 1.41 4.21 -13.50
N ALA A 47 1.03 3.87 -12.25
CA ALA A 47 1.97 3.59 -11.18
C ALA A 47 2.55 2.17 -11.36
N THR A 48 3.85 2.09 -11.63
CA THR A 48 4.56 0.83 -11.89
C THR A 48 5.35 0.32 -10.68
N ASN A 49 5.51 1.15 -9.65
CA ASN A 49 6.31 0.86 -8.46
C ASN A 49 5.45 0.63 -7.19
N VAL A 50 4.23 0.11 -7.40
CA VAL A 50 3.27 -0.20 -6.32
C VAL A 50 2.87 -1.67 -6.33
N GLU A 51 2.62 -2.23 -5.16
CA GLU A 51 2.11 -3.60 -5.00
C GLU A 51 1.03 -3.64 -3.92
N PHE A 52 -0.12 -4.25 -4.23
CA PHE A 52 -1.24 -4.38 -3.29
C PHE A 52 -1.35 -5.82 -2.77
N LEU A 53 -1.14 -5.97 -1.48
CA LEU A 53 -1.08 -7.22 -0.74
C LEU A 53 -2.40 -7.44 0.00
N LYS A 54 -2.91 -8.67 -0.06
CA LYS A 54 -4.04 -9.10 0.76
C LYS A 54 -3.53 -9.58 2.11
N GLY A 55 -4.07 -9.05 3.19
CA GLY A 55 -3.74 -9.52 4.53
C GLY A 55 -4.33 -8.64 5.63
N GLN A 56 -4.12 -9.09 6.87
CA GLN A 56 -4.45 -8.33 8.08
C GLN A 56 -3.18 -7.67 8.61
N ILE A 57 -3.32 -6.59 9.39
CA ILE A 57 -2.19 -5.80 9.89
C ILE A 57 -1.37 -6.59 10.92
N GLU A 58 -2.00 -7.55 11.59
CA GLU A 58 -1.40 -8.48 12.55
C GLU A 58 -0.55 -9.56 11.87
N SER A 59 -0.69 -9.75 10.56
CA SER A 59 -0.01 -10.78 9.79
C SER A 59 0.39 -10.28 8.40
N ILE A 60 1.32 -9.32 8.37
CA ILE A 60 1.82 -8.68 7.16
C ILE A 60 2.64 -9.69 6.33
N PRO A 61 2.30 -9.95 5.05
CA PRO A 61 3.01 -10.90 4.21
C PRO A 61 4.28 -10.29 3.58
N LEU A 62 5.13 -9.71 4.42
CA LEU A 62 6.43 -9.15 4.03
C LEU A 62 7.53 -9.64 4.98
N PRO A 63 8.78 -9.79 4.49
CA PRO A 63 9.91 -10.11 5.37
C PRO A 63 10.16 -9.01 6.39
N ASP A 64 10.78 -9.38 7.51
CA ASP A 64 11.26 -8.42 8.50
C ASP A 64 12.26 -7.42 7.88
N ASN A 65 12.26 -6.19 8.41
CA ASN A 65 13.17 -5.12 7.98
C ASN A 65 13.14 -4.82 6.46
N SER A 66 12.01 -5.07 5.78
CA SER A 66 11.89 -4.90 4.33
C SER A 66 11.34 -3.53 3.89
N VAL A 67 10.93 -2.67 4.83
CA VAL A 67 10.37 -1.34 4.52
C VAL A 67 10.96 -0.27 5.44
N ASP A 68 11.25 0.91 4.88
CA ASP A 68 11.85 2.02 5.62
C ASP A 68 10.84 2.88 6.40
N VAL A 69 9.58 2.87 5.96
CA VAL A 69 8.51 3.73 6.49
C VAL A 69 7.17 2.98 6.46
N ILE A 70 6.40 3.14 7.53
CA ILE A 70 5.02 2.67 7.67
C ILE A 70 4.09 3.89 7.74
N ILE A 71 2.98 3.83 7.00
CA ILE A 71 1.87 4.78 7.03
C ILE A 71 0.66 4.04 7.59
N SER A 72 -0.03 4.66 8.56
CA SER A 72 -1.36 4.23 8.99
C SER A 72 -2.21 5.47 9.14
N ASN A 73 -3.33 5.52 8.43
CA ASN A 73 -4.23 6.67 8.45
C ASN A 73 -5.66 6.20 8.76
N CYS A 74 -6.12 6.49 9.98
CA CYS A 74 -7.44 6.10 10.51
C CYS A 74 -7.67 4.58 10.63
N VAL A 75 -6.60 3.79 10.76
CA VAL A 75 -6.70 2.32 10.89
C VAL A 75 -6.23 1.85 12.26
N ILE A 76 -5.02 2.23 12.68
CA ILE A 76 -4.54 1.97 14.03
C ILE A 76 -5.14 3.02 14.97
N ASN A 77 -5.87 2.56 15.99
CA ASN A 77 -6.27 3.40 17.12
C ASN A 77 -5.24 3.20 18.24
N LEU A 78 -4.65 4.30 18.73
CA LEU A 78 -3.61 4.31 19.77
C LEU A 78 -4.19 4.69 21.13
#